data_AF-A0A8B8A6C8-F1
#
_entry.id   AF-A0A8B8A6C8-F1
#
_cell.length_a   1.000
_cell.length_b   1.000
_cell.length_c   1.000
_cell.angle_alpha   90.00
_cell.angle_beta   90.00
_cell.angle_gamma   90.00
#
_symmetry.space_group_name_H-M   'P 1'
#
loop_
_entity.id
_entity.type
_entity.pdbx_description
1 polymer ?
#
loop_
_entity_poly.entity_id
_entity_poly.type
_entity_poly.pdbx_seq_one_letter_code
_entity_poly.pdbx_strand_id
1 'polypeptide(L)'
;MPCPVDHIDCVDNSCTCSLKRITTTPPPTTTTTTTIDGHWSDWMHWSSCSATCGIGTKTRLRICNNPAPLNGGENCFGNVSEMQYCDEAICQVGPECPTCDVDLNCHWNSVCDVSEVCMIRSYRNTTFSVHCTKREDCDFIKAVLPNAEIFCCNNRSCLTSKLGLS
;
A
#
# COMPACT_ATOMS: atom_id res chain seq x y z
N MET A 1 4.56 40.68 -38.37
CA MET A 1 3.57 39.61 -38.17
C MET A 1 2.27 40.05 -38.82
N PRO A 2 1.71 39.32 -39.80
CA PRO A 2 0.49 39.74 -40.47
C PRO A 2 -0.73 39.62 -39.54
N CYS A 3 -1.65 40.58 -39.61
CA CYS A 3 -2.89 40.57 -38.83
C CYS A 3 -3.85 39.52 -39.40
N PRO A 4 -4.56 38.72 -38.57
CA PRO A 4 -5.30 37.55 -39.07
C PRO A 4 -6.80 37.79 -39.38
N VAL A 5 -7.30 39.02 -39.59
CA VAL A 5 -8.76 39.24 -39.79
C VAL A 5 -9.11 40.44 -40.71
N ASP A 6 -10.28 40.31 -41.36
CA ASP A 6 -10.76 40.94 -42.62
C ASP A 6 -11.06 42.47 -42.64
N HIS A 7 -10.53 43.32 -41.73
CA HIS A 7 -10.72 44.78 -41.86
C HIS A 7 -9.63 45.64 -41.22
N ILE A 8 -9.13 46.62 -41.97
CA ILE A 8 -8.06 47.57 -41.62
C ILE A 8 -8.58 49.00 -41.80
N ASP A 9 -8.42 49.83 -40.78
CA ASP A 9 -8.69 51.27 -40.84
C ASP A 9 -7.36 52.04 -40.70
N CYS A 10 -7.07 52.93 -41.65
CA CYS A 10 -5.84 53.72 -41.70
C CYS A 10 -6.17 55.21 -41.82
N VAL A 11 -5.56 56.03 -40.96
CA VAL A 11 -5.65 57.50 -40.99
C VAL A 11 -4.25 58.06 -40.71
N ASP A 12 -3.81 59.03 -41.52
CA ASP A 12 -2.54 59.76 -41.37
C ASP A 12 -1.31 58.89 -41.05
N ASN A 13 -1.04 57.92 -41.94
CA ASN A 13 0.10 57.00 -41.87
C ASN A 13 0.18 56.13 -40.59
N SER A 14 -0.89 56.08 -39.81
CA SER A 14 -1.06 55.20 -38.66
C SER A 14 -2.19 54.21 -38.97
N CYS A 15 -1.87 52.92 -39.04
CA CYS A 15 -2.87 51.86 -39.18
C CYS A 15 -3.01 51.13 -37.85
N THR A 16 -4.25 50.95 -37.38
CA THR A 16 -4.55 50.20 -36.17
C THR A 16 -5.43 49.00 -36.49
N CYS A 17 -5.19 47.87 -35.80
CA CYS A 17 -6.01 46.67 -35.97
C CYS A 17 -6.94 46.56 -34.75
N SER A 18 -8.24 46.75 -34.98
CA SER A 18 -9.27 46.60 -33.95
C SER A 18 -10.19 45.43 -34.29
N LEU A 19 -10.47 44.57 -33.31
CA LEU A 19 -11.51 43.55 -33.44
C LEU A 19 -12.86 44.26 -33.54
N LYS A 20 -13.47 44.34 -34.74
CA LYS A 20 -14.91 44.64 -34.83
C LYS A 20 -15.63 43.50 -34.11
N ARG A 21 -16.13 43.76 -32.89
CA ARG A 21 -17.11 42.87 -32.26
C ARG A 21 -18.32 42.84 -33.17
N ILE A 22 -18.45 41.77 -33.95
CA ILE A 22 -19.72 41.42 -34.58
C ILE A 22 -20.61 41.00 -33.41
N THR A 23 -21.36 41.94 -32.85
CA THR A 23 -22.52 41.65 -32.00
C THR A 23 -23.63 41.11 -32.88
N THR A 24 -23.44 39.90 -33.41
CA THR A 24 -24.54 39.00 -33.70
C THR A 24 -24.86 38.28 -32.41
N THR A 25 -25.43 39.01 -31.44
CA THR A 25 -26.26 38.35 -30.43
C THR A 25 -27.36 37.62 -31.20
N PRO A 26 -27.45 36.28 -31.13
CA PRO A 26 -28.68 35.62 -31.51
C PRO A 26 -29.81 36.23 -30.67
N PRO A 27 -31.07 36.25 -31.16
CA PRO A 27 -32.20 36.64 -30.32
C PRO A 27 -32.13 35.84 -29.01
N PRO A 28 -32.58 36.39 -27.86
CA PRO A 28 -32.61 35.67 -26.60
C PRO A 28 -33.51 34.46 -26.79
N THR A 29 -32.90 33.34 -27.17
CA THR A 29 -33.53 32.05 -27.18
C THR A 29 -33.57 31.73 -25.71
N THR A 30 -34.76 31.86 -25.13
CA THR A 30 -35.13 31.23 -23.87
C THR A 30 -35.11 29.73 -24.09
N THR A 31 -33.93 29.19 -24.38
CA THR A 31 -33.66 27.76 -24.27
C THR A 31 -33.73 27.53 -22.78
N THR A 32 -34.83 26.94 -22.33
CA THR A 32 -35.00 26.46 -20.96
C THR A 32 -33.97 25.34 -20.78
N THR A 33 -32.70 25.69 -20.53
CA THR A 33 -31.64 24.74 -20.23
C THR A 33 -31.95 24.17 -18.86
N THR A 34 -32.65 23.04 -18.85
CA THR A 34 -32.93 22.27 -17.65
C THR A 34 -31.61 21.85 -17.03
N THR A 35 -31.39 22.25 -15.78
CA THR A 35 -30.28 21.79 -14.95
C THR A 35 -30.48 20.32 -14.65
N ILE A 36 -29.41 19.52 -14.74
CA ILE A 36 -29.43 18.11 -14.35
C ILE A 36 -28.39 17.95 -13.25
N ASP A 37 -28.84 17.57 -12.06
CA ASP A 37 -27.94 17.30 -10.96
C ASP A 37 -27.30 15.92 -11.14
N GLY A 38 -26.05 15.79 -10.69
CA GLY A 38 -25.29 14.58 -10.75
C GLY A 38 -25.79 13.53 -9.76
N HIS A 39 -25.88 12.28 -10.22
CA HIS A 39 -26.12 11.14 -9.36
C HIS A 39 -25.02 10.08 -9.51
N TRP A 40 -24.76 9.39 -8.41
CA TRP A 40 -23.77 8.32 -8.34
C TRP A 40 -24.19 7.15 -9.22
N SER A 41 -23.21 6.56 -9.91
CA SER A 41 -23.29 5.21 -10.43
C SER A 41 -23.45 4.21 -9.29
N ASP A 42 -23.80 2.98 -9.65
CA ASP A 42 -23.56 1.85 -8.76
C ASP A 42 -22.08 1.78 -8.38
N TRP A 43 -21.84 1.20 -7.20
CA TRP A 43 -20.49 0.90 -6.76
C TRP A 43 -19.83 -0.11 -7.71
N MET A 44 -18.59 0.16 -8.08
CA MET A 44 -17.71 -0.82 -8.71
C MET A 44 -17.46 -1.98 -7.73
N HIS A 45 -16.99 -3.10 -8.29
CA HIS A 45 -16.55 -4.21 -7.46
C HIS A 45 -15.42 -3.80 -6.52
N TRP A 46 -15.37 -4.47 -5.37
CA TRP A 46 -14.24 -4.37 -4.46
C TRP A 46 -12.95 -4.79 -5.15
N SER A 47 -11.86 -4.10 -4.86
CA SER A 47 -10.51 -4.56 -5.18
C SER A 47 -10.20 -5.86 -4.44
N SER A 48 -9.15 -6.54 -4.87
CA SER A 48 -8.50 -7.56 -4.06
C SER A 48 -8.04 -6.99 -2.72
N CYS A 49 -7.88 -7.86 -1.71
CA CYS A 49 -7.28 -7.48 -0.44
C CYS A 49 -5.84 -7.01 -0.67
N SER A 50 -5.43 -5.96 0.05
CA SER A 50 -4.06 -5.42 -0.02
C SER A 50 -3.02 -6.33 0.61
N ALA A 51 -3.45 -7.25 1.48
CA ALA A 51 -2.63 -8.28 2.08
C ALA A 51 -2.96 -9.65 1.46
N THR A 52 -1.97 -10.54 1.39
CA THR A 52 -2.14 -11.95 0.99
C THR A 52 -2.24 -12.89 2.19
N CYS A 53 -1.99 -12.37 3.39
CA CYS A 53 -2.13 -13.04 4.67
C CYS A 53 -2.39 -11.97 5.77
N GLY A 54 -2.99 -12.38 6.88
CA GLY A 54 -3.31 -11.48 7.98
C GLY A 54 -4.37 -10.43 7.61
N ILE A 55 -4.29 -9.27 8.25
CA ILE A 55 -5.28 -8.20 8.07
C ILE A 55 -4.83 -7.28 6.95
N GLY A 56 -5.70 -7.07 5.97
CA GLY A 56 -5.51 -6.12 4.89
C GLY A 56 -6.73 -5.20 4.71
N THR A 57 -6.73 -4.48 3.60
CA THR A 57 -7.80 -3.57 3.21
C THR A 57 -8.17 -3.76 1.74
N LYS A 58 -9.44 -3.52 1.42
CA LYS A 58 -9.96 -3.49 0.06
C LYS A 58 -10.76 -2.22 -0.16
N THR A 59 -10.79 -1.75 -1.40
CA THR A 59 -11.43 -0.48 -1.77
C THR A 59 -12.40 -0.69 -2.92
N ARG A 60 -13.50 0.07 -2.94
CA ARG A 60 -14.37 0.19 -4.11
C ARG A 60 -14.61 1.66 -4.44
N LEU A 61 -14.99 1.92 -5.69
CA LEU A 61 -15.20 3.26 -6.23
C LEU A 61 -16.59 3.39 -6.84
N ARG A 62 -17.08 4.62 -6.97
CA ARG A 62 -18.26 4.98 -7.75
C ARG A 62 -18.01 6.28 -8.50
N ILE A 63 -18.77 6.54 -9.55
CA ILE A 63 -18.54 7.68 -10.44
C ILE A 63 -19.81 8.52 -10.51
N CYS A 64 -19.68 9.84 -10.56
CA CYS A 64 -20.81 10.75 -10.69
C CYS A 64 -21.25 10.86 -12.16
N ASN A 65 -21.95 9.84 -12.68
CA ASN A 65 -22.33 9.79 -14.10
C ASN A 65 -23.71 9.19 -14.38
N ASN A 66 -24.56 9.00 -13.37
CA ASN A 66 -25.85 8.33 -13.54
C ASN A 66 -27.06 9.12 -13.00
N PRO A 67 -27.38 10.32 -13.53
CA PRO A 67 -26.72 11.01 -14.65
C PRO A 67 -25.51 11.87 -14.22
N ALA A 68 -24.70 12.32 -15.19
CA ALA A 68 -23.67 13.33 -14.95
C ALA A 68 -24.31 14.73 -14.83
N PRO A 69 -23.74 15.63 -14.01
CA PRO A 69 -24.27 16.98 -13.86
C PRO A 69 -24.15 17.79 -15.16
N LEU A 70 -25.22 18.50 -15.55
CA LEU A 70 -25.29 19.29 -16.78
C LEU A 70 -25.97 20.65 -16.55
N ASN A 71 -25.65 21.62 -17.41
CA ASN A 71 -26.22 22.97 -17.42
C ASN A 71 -26.11 23.73 -16.08
N GLY A 72 -25.07 23.44 -15.28
CA GLY A 72 -24.89 24.04 -13.95
C GLY A 72 -25.63 23.31 -12.82
N GLY A 73 -26.07 22.07 -13.04
CA GLY A 73 -26.57 21.21 -11.96
C GLY A 73 -25.48 20.79 -10.98
N GLU A 74 -25.90 20.38 -9.79
CA GLU A 74 -25.03 20.10 -8.64
C GLU A 74 -24.21 18.81 -8.82
N ASN A 75 -23.00 18.78 -8.27
CA ASN A 75 -22.17 17.57 -8.29
C ASN A 75 -22.65 16.55 -7.25
N CYS A 76 -22.26 15.29 -7.41
CA CYS A 76 -22.65 14.25 -6.47
C CYS A 76 -22.05 14.48 -5.08
N PHE A 77 -22.89 14.41 -4.05
CA PHE A 77 -22.47 14.55 -2.65
C PHE A 77 -22.08 13.20 -2.03
N GLY A 78 -21.01 13.20 -1.23
CA GLY A 78 -20.50 12.02 -0.51
C GLY A 78 -19.20 11.47 -1.09
N ASN A 79 -18.73 10.34 -0.53
CA ASN A 79 -17.42 9.80 -0.86
C ASN A 79 -17.42 9.08 -2.23
N VAL A 80 -16.38 9.33 -3.03
CA VAL A 80 -16.12 8.62 -4.29
C VAL A 80 -15.57 7.21 -4.06
N SER A 81 -14.96 6.98 -2.90
CA SER A 81 -14.34 5.72 -2.51
C SER A 81 -14.87 5.22 -1.17
N GLU A 82 -14.81 3.90 -1.00
CA GLU A 82 -15.10 3.22 0.26
C GLU A 82 -14.02 2.18 0.52
N MET A 83 -13.59 2.08 1.78
CA MET A 83 -12.58 1.13 2.23
C MET A 83 -13.18 0.20 3.29
N GLN A 84 -12.81 -1.08 3.23
CA GLN A 84 -13.16 -2.08 4.24
C GLN A 84 -11.95 -2.94 4.57
N TYR A 85 -11.86 -3.44 5.81
CA TYR A 85 -10.91 -4.47 6.18
C TYR A 85 -11.25 -5.82 5.53
N CYS A 86 -10.21 -6.61 5.30
CA CYS A 86 -10.30 -8.01 4.90
C CYS A 86 -9.35 -8.83 5.77
N ASP A 87 -9.82 -10.02 6.16
CA ASP A 87 -9.06 -10.97 6.96
C ASP A 87 -8.67 -12.14 6.07
N GLU A 88 -7.38 -12.26 5.76
CA GLU A 88 -6.78 -13.36 5.04
C GLU A 88 -6.26 -14.44 6.00
N ALA A 89 -5.76 -15.55 5.46
CA ALA A 89 -5.11 -16.60 6.26
C ALA A 89 -3.96 -16.03 7.10
N ILE A 90 -3.71 -16.61 8.28
CA ILE A 90 -2.62 -16.17 9.17
C ILE A 90 -1.29 -16.14 8.42
N CYS A 91 -0.56 -15.02 8.52
CA CYS A 91 0.79 -14.94 7.99
C CYS A 91 1.69 -15.96 8.68
N GLN A 92 2.36 -16.79 7.87
CA GLN A 92 3.44 -17.60 8.40
C GLN A 92 4.53 -16.65 8.88
N VAL A 93 4.89 -16.78 10.15
CA VAL A 93 6.05 -16.12 10.76
C VAL A 93 7.05 -17.20 11.11
N GLY A 94 8.34 -16.90 10.97
CA GLY A 94 9.39 -17.79 11.43
C GLY A 94 9.38 -17.95 12.96
N PRO A 95 10.22 -18.83 13.51
CA PRO A 95 10.29 -19.02 14.94
C PRO A 95 10.75 -17.76 15.66
N GLU A 96 10.21 -17.54 16.85
CA GLU A 96 10.76 -16.59 17.82
C GLU A 96 12.02 -17.21 18.44
N CYS A 97 13.15 -16.50 18.39
CA CYS A 97 14.37 -16.84 19.09
C CYS A 97 14.63 -15.86 20.25
N PRO A 98 15.07 -16.35 21.42
CA PRO A 98 15.46 -15.48 22.51
C PRO A 98 16.92 -15.03 22.37
N THR A 99 17.22 -13.86 22.94
CA THR A 99 18.57 -13.51 23.37
C THR A 99 18.64 -13.76 24.87
N CYS A 100 19.62 -14.53 25.31
CA CYS A 100 19.77 -14.86 26.72
C CYS A 100 21.09 -14.33 27.27
N ASP A 101 21.07 -13.91 28.53
CA ASP A 101 22.27 -13.55 29.27
C ASP A 101 22.98 -14.80 29.83
N VAL A 102 24.07 -14.56 30.56
CA VAL A 102 24.87 -15.62 31.22
C VAL A 102 24.12 -16.33 32.35
N ASP A 103 23.04 -15.72 32.86
CA ASP A 103 22.22 -16.23 33.96
C ASP A 103 20.94 -16.91 33.45
N LEU A 104 20.85 -17.20 32.14
CA LEU A 104 19.69 -17.80 31.47
C LEU A 104 18.41 -16.93 31.48
N ASN A 105 18.52 -15.62 31.72
CA ASN A 105 17.39 -14.71 31.51
C ASN A 105 17.24 -14.43 30.02
N CYS A 106 16.20 -15.00 29.43
CA CYS A 106 15.96 -14.99 27.99
C CYS A 106 14.85 -14.01 27.59
N HIS A 107 15.17 -13.08 26.67
CA HIS A 107 14.22 -12.14 26.07
C HIS A 107 13.85 -12.56 24.64
N TRP A 108 12.57 -12.86 24.41
CA TRP A 108 12.02 -13.37 23.14
C TRP A 108 11.62 -12.24 22.18
N ASN A 109 12.62 -11.45 21.75
CA ASN A 109 12.36 -10.25 20.95
C ASN A 109 12.75 -10.39 19.47
N SER A 110 13.21 -11.57 19.05
CA SER A 110 13.70 -11.80 17.68
C SER A 110 12.79 -12.80 16.98
N VAL A 111 12.17 -12.37 15.88
CA VAL A 111 11.39 -13.25 14.98
C VAL A 111 12.24 -13.51 13.75
N CYS A 112 12.47 -14.78 13.41
CA CYS A 112 13.23 -15.12 12.20
C CYS A 112 12.35 -15.07 10.95
N ASP A 113 12.99 -15.14 9.79
CA ASP A 113 12.29 -15.38 8.53
C ASP A 113 11.58 -16.76 8.55
N VAL A 114 10.53 -16.91 7.73
CA VAL A 114 9.78 -18.18 7.59
C VAL A 114 10.65 -19.35 7.14
N SER A 115 11.77 -19.07 6.47
CA SER A 115 12.74 -20.07 6.00
C SER A 115 13.87 -20.36 6.99
N GLU A 116 13.90 -19.65 8.12
CA GLU A 116 14.97 -19.71 9.11
C GLU A 116 14.58 -20.47 10.37
N VAL A 117 15.62 -20.83 11.13
CA VAL A 117 15.52 -21.55 12.39
C VAL A 117 16.45 -20.93 13.43
N CYS A 118 16.14 -21.17 14.69
CA CYS A 118 16.99 -20.73 15.80
C CYS A 118 18.14 -21.73 15.97
N MET A 119 19.36 -21.30 15.68
CA MET A 119 20.57 -22.08 15.96
C MET A 119 21.13 -21.68 17.32
N ILE A 120 21.22 -22.65 18.23
CA ILE A 120 21.94 -22.54 19.49
C ILE A 120 23.38 -23.00 19.25
N ARG A 121 24.36 -22.16 19.59
CA ARG A 121 25.78 -22.54 19.68
C ARG A 121 26.25 -22.42 21.12
N SER A 122 26.75 -23.51 21.69
CA SER A 122 27.36 -23.53 23.01
C SER A 122 28.89 -23.58 22.89
N TYR A 123 29.56 -22.69 23.63
CA TYR A 123 31.01 -22.65 23.78
C TYR A 123 31.36 -23.16 25.20
N ARG A 124 32.42 -23.97 25.31
CA ARG A 124 32.83 -24.65 26.56
C ARG A 124 32.66 -23.76 27.80
N ASN A 125 31.69 -24.12 28.65
CA ASN A 125 31.36 -23.53 29.96
C ASN A 125 30.96 -22.04 29.99
N THR A 126 29.74 -21.71 29.50
CA THR A 126 28.69 -20.87 30.16
C THR A 126 27.95 -19.92 29.23
N THR A 127 28.46 -19.61 28.03
CA THR A 127 27.78 -18.70 27.10
C THR A 127 27.27 -19.45 25.87
N PHE A 128 25.94 -19.58 25.76
CA PHE A 128 25.28 -20.03 24.54
C PHE A 128 24.77 -18.81 23.77
N SER A 129 24.84 -18.86 22.44
CA SER A 129 24.24 -17.83 21.58
C SER A 129 23.14 -18.46 20.74
N VAL A 130 22.02 -17.74 20.62
CA VAL A 130 20.90 -18.13 19.76
C VAL A 130 20.73 -17.07 18.70
N HIS A 131 20.68 -17.48 17.43
CA HIS A 131 20.46 -16.57 16.32
C HIS A 131 19.68 -17.26 15.20
N CYS A 132 19.02 -16.46 14.38
CA CYS A 132 18.38 -16.91 13.16
C CYS A 132 19.43 -17.34 12.14
N THR A 133 19.19 -18.47 11.49
CA THR A 133 20.00 -18.96 10.38
C THR A 133 19.14 -19.87 9.51
N LYS A 134 19.55 -20.10 8.26
CA LYS A 134 18.86 -21.07 7.41
C LYS A 134 19.01 -22.48 7.98
N ARG A 135 17.98 -23.31 7.79
CA ARG A 135 18.02 -24.72 8.21
C ARG A 135 19.25 -25.45 7.65
N GLU A 136 19.51 -25.28 6.35
CA GLU A 136 20.65 -25.90 5.65
C GLU A 136 22.00 -25.49 6.25
N ASP A 137 22.18 -24.22 6.61
CA ASP A 137 23.40 -23.72 7.24
C ASP A 137 23.58 -24.32 8.63
N CYS A 138 22.51 -24.36 9.44
CA CYS A 138 22.56 -24.97 10.77
C CYS A 138 22.96 -26.45 10.71
N ASP A 139 22.35 -27.20 9.80
CA ASP A 139 22.63 -28.62 9.61
C ASP A 139 24.06 -28.85 9.10
N PHE A 140 24.54 -28.00 8.20
CA PHE A 140 25.92 -28.02 7.71
C PHE A 140 26.93 -27.77 8.83
N ILE A 141 26.74 -26.71 9.63
CA ILE A 141 27.67 -26.36 10.70
C ILE A 141 27.69 -27.48 11.76
N LYS A 142 26.53 -28.06 12.08
CA LYS A 142 26.41 -29.21 12.97
C LYS A 142 27.17 -30.43 12.45
N ALA A 143 27.17 -30.67 11.14
CA ALA A 143 27.90 -31.78 10.52
C ALA A 143 29.43 -31.55 10.51
N VAL A 144 29.87 -30.30 10.29
CA VAL A 144 31.29 -29.95 10.19
C VAL A 144 31.96 -29.84 11.57
N LEU A 145 31.21 -29.49 12.62
CA LEU A 145 31.70 -29.34 13.99
C LEU A 145 31.10 -30.40 14.93
N PRO A 146 31.48 -31.68 14.80
CA PRO A 146 30.86 -32.78 15.58
C PRO A 146 31.13 -32.70 17.08
N ASN A 147 32.16 -31.94 17.48
CA ASN A 147 32.52 -31.72 18.88
C ASN A 147 31.92 -30.43 19.46
N ALA A 148 31.19 -29.65 18.64
CA ALA A 148 30.50 -28.45 19.09
C ALA A 148 29.03 -28.78 19.43
N GLU A 149 28.53 -28.18 20.49
CA GLU A 149 27.12 -28.29 20.87
C GLU A 149 26.28 -27.32 20.04
N ILE A 150 25.72 -27.85 18.94
CA ILE A 150 24.90 -27.10 17.99
C ILE A 150 23.51 -27.70 17.90
N PHE A 151 22.49 -26.87 18.14
CA PHE A 151 21.08 -27.28 18.06
C PHE A 151 20.30 -26.38 17.11
N CYS A 152 19.47 -26.99 16.26
CA CYS A 152 18.65 -26.30 15.28
C CYS A 152 17.17 -26.41 15.69
N CYS A 153 16.60 -25.36 16.28
CA CYS A 153 15.24 -25.34 16.79
C CYS A 153 14.28 -24.54 15.90
N ASN A 154 13.08 -25.09 15.70
CA ASN A 154 12.01 -24.52 14.87
C ASN A 154 10.85 -23.94 15.68
N ASN A 155 10.91 -24.01 17.01
CA ASN A 155 9.89 -23.44 17.89
C ASN A 155 10.45 -23.20 19.29
N ARG A 156 9.64 -22.49 20.09
CA ARG A 156 9.93 -22.16 21.49
C ARG A 156 10.09 -23.38 22.38
N SER A 157 9.34 -24.47 22.16
CA SER A 157 9.44 -25.71 22.96
C SER A 157 10.79 -26.41 22.79
N CYS A 158 11.33 -26.46 21.57
CA CYS A 158 12.67 -26.99 21.31
C CYS A 158 13.74 -26.17 22.03
N LEU A 159 13.66 -24.84 21.93
CA LEU A 159 14.61 -23.92 22.55
C LEU A 159 14.59 -24.02 24.07
N THR A 160 13.41 -23.93 24.69
CA THR A 160 13.26 -24.05 26.14
C THR A 160 13.78 -25.40 26.65
N SER A 161 13.48 -26.50 25.94
CA SER A 161 14.03 -27.82 26.26
C SER A 161 15.55 -27.91 26.15
N LYS A 162 16.16 -27.28 25.13
CA LYS A 162 17.62 -27.31 24.91
C LYS A 162 18.39 -26.37 25.81
N LEU A 163 17.78 -25.24 26.19
CA LEU A 163 18.36 -24.25 27.10
C LEU A 163 18.07 -24.57 28.57
N GLY A 164 17.20 -25.54 28.86
CA GLY A 164 16.82 -25.90 30.23
C GLY A 164 15.97 -24.84 30.93
N LEU A 165 15.19 -24.06 30.16
CA LEU A 165 14.28 -23.04 30.68
C LEU A 165 12.96 -23.72 31.08
N SER A 166 12.65 -23.74 32.38
CA SER A 166 11.39 -24.26 32.95
C SER A 166 10.37 -23.16 33.20
#